data_AF-A0A7W1EKP5-F1
#
_entry.id   AF-A0A7W1EKP5-F1
#
_cell.length_a   1.000
_cell.length_b   1.000
_cell.length_c   1.000
_cell.angle_alpha   90.00
_cell.angle_beta   90.00
_cell.angle_gamma   90.00
#
_symmetry.space_group_name_H-M   'P 1'
#
loop_
_entity.id
_entity.type
_entity.pdbx_description
1 polymer ?
#
loop_
_entity_poly.entity_id
_entity_poly.type
_entity_poly.pdbx_seq_one_letter_code
_entity_poly.pdbx_strand_id
1 'polypeptide(L)'
;QGGVIRVPLPQMNEQRRKELVKIIHGLAEDGKIAIRHARTHARDGLKKLTGTSEDDVKHAEKDLQKIHDEYIAKLDAMIKAKEAEIMAV
;
A
#
# COMPACT_ATOMS: atom_id res chain seq x y z
N GLN A 1 -39.55 -11.56 11.20
CA GLN A 1 -39.19 -11.22 9.81
C GLN A 1 -38.34 -9.96 9.87
N GLY A 2 -37.02 -10.10 9.70
CA GLY A 2 -36.06 -9.03 9.97
C GLY A 2 -36.16 -7.90 8.95
N GLY A 3 -36.15 -6.66 9.44
CA GLY A 3 -36.19 -5.46 8.61
C GLY A 3 -34.92 -5.33 7.78
N VAL A 4 -35.05 -5.41 6.46
CA VAL A 4 -33.96 -5.13 5.53
C VAL A 4 -33.86 -3.61 5.36
N ILE A 5 -32.75 -3.02 5.79
CA ILE A 5 -32.46 -1.60 5.54
C ILE A 5 -31.84 -1.48 4.15
N ARG A 6 -32.51 -0.77 3.24
CA ARG A 6 -31.98 -0.41 1.92
C ARG A 6 -31.49 1.03 1.95
N VAL A 7 -30.22 1.24 1.60
CA VAL A 7 -29.62 2.56 1.45
C VAL A 7 -29.40 2.82 -0.04
N PRO A 8 -30.26 3.60 -0.72
CA PRO A 8 -30.02 3.98 -2.10
C PRO A 8 -28.85 4.97 -2.15
N LEU A 9 -27.77 4.57 -2.81
CA LEU A 9 -26.63 5.46 -3.04
C LEU A 9 -26.90 6.31 -4.29
N PRO A 10 -26.89 7.65 -4.18
CA PRO A 10 -27.01 8.52 -5.35
C PRO A 10 -25.79 8.36 -6.26
N GLN A 11 -25.99 8.53 -7.56
CA GLN A 11 -24.89 8.55 -8.52
C GLN A 11 -23.93 9.69 -8.17
N MET A 12 -22.65 9.34 -8.08
CA MET A 12 -21.61 10.32 -7.80
C MET A 12 -21.42 11.25 -9.01
N ASN A 13 -21.46 12.56 -8.76
CA ASN A 13 -21.08 13.56 -9.75
C ASN A 13 -19.57 13.47 -10.05
N GLU A 14 -19.15 13.98 -11.20
CA GLU A 14 -17.76 13.93 -11.66
C GLU A 14 -16.81 14.64 -10.67
N GLN A 15 -17.27 15.73 -10.04
CA GLN A 15 -16.51 16.48 -9.05
C GLN A 15 -16.17 15.64 -7.81
N ARG A 16 -17.14 14.86 -7.31
CA ARG A 16 -16.91 13.97 -6.16
C ARG A 16 -16.01 12.80 -6.51
N ARG A 17 -16.07 12.27 -7.74
CA ARG A 17 -15.14 11.24 -8.23
C ARG A 17 -13.69 11.77 -8.24
N LYS A 18 -13.48 12.99 -8.75
CA LYS A 18 -12.15 13.66 -8.73
C LYS A 18 -11.62 13.89 -7.31
N GLU A 19 -12.48 14.28 -6.37
CA GLU A 19 -12.10 14.42 -4.95
C GLU A 19 -11.64 13.09 -4.34
N LEU A 20 -12.35 11.99 -4.61
CA LEU A 20 -11.97 10.67 -4.12
C LEU A 20 -10.62 10.20 -4.69
N VAL A 21 -10.36 10.45 -5.97
CA VAL A 21 -9.06 10.13 -6.59
C VAL A 21 -7.93 10.88 -5.88
N LYS A 22 -8.14 12.17 -5.55
CA LYS A 22 -7.15 12.95 -4.80
C LYS A 22 -6.87 12.38 -3.41
N ILE A 23 -7.92 11.92 -2.70
CA ILE A 23 -7.77 11.28 -1.39
C ILE A 23 -6.99 9.98 -1.51
N ILE A 24 -7.28 9.16 -2.52
CA ILE A 24 -6.59 7.89 -2.76
C ILE A 24 -5.10 8.12 -3.03
N HIS A 25 -4.75 9.14 -3.83
CA HIS A 25 -3.34 9.48 -4.04
C HIS A 25 -2.64 9.95 -2.75
N GLY A 26 -3.34 10.67 -1.86
CA GLY A 26 -2.80 10.99 -0.54
C GLY A 26 -2.49 9.73 0.28
N LEU A 27 -3.48 8.82 0.39
CA LEU A 27 -3.32 7.55 1.11
C LEU A 27 -2.24 6.66 0.50
N ALA A 28 -2.08 6.70 -0.83
CA ALA A 28 -1.04 5.99 -1.55
C ALA A 28 0.37 6.44 -1.12
N GLU A 29 0.60 7.76 -1.08
CA GLU A 29 1.89 8.32 -0.69
C GLU A 29 2.21 8.00 0.77
N ASP A 30 1.23 8.13 1.67
CA ASP A 30 1.39 7.74 3.08
C ASP A 30 1.75 6.25 3.20
N GLY A 31 1.10 5.38 2.42
CA GLY A 31 1.41 3.95 2.34
C GLY A 31 2.84 3.68 1.85
N LYS A 32 3.30 4.38 0.80
CA LYS A 32 4.67 4.28 0.29
C LYS A 32 5.70 4.71 1.33
N ILE A 33 5.42 5.79 2.05
CA ILE A 33 6.28 6.28 3.13
C ILE A 33 6.39 5.23 4.24
N ALA A 34 5.26 4.65 4.66
CA ALA A 34 5.23 3.62 5.69
C ALA A 34 6.05 2.38 5.29
N ILE A 35 5.90 1.90 4.05
CA ILE A 35 6.67 0.75 3.52
C ILE A 35 8.18 1.05 3.52
N ARG A 36 8.59 2.24 3.06
CA ARG A 36 10.01 2.65 3.08
C ARG A 36 10.56 2.73 4.49
N HIS A 37 9.79 3.28 5.42
CA HIS A 37 10.18 3.38 6.82
C HIS A 37 10.36 1.99 7.45
N ALA A 38 9.41 1.08 7.22
CA ALA A 38 9.51 -0.31 7.68
C ALA A 38 10.76 -1.03 7.15
N ARG A 39 11.11 -0.83 5.88
CA ARG A 39 12.35 -1.37 5.29
C ARG A 39 13.59 -0.82 6.00
N THR A 40 13.65 0.48 6.26
CA THR A 40 14.79 1.10 6.96
C THR A 40 14.94 0.53 8.37
N HIS A 41 13.84 0.41 9.13
CA HIS A 41 13.84 -0.20 10.46
C HIS A 41 14.34 -1.65 10.43
N ALA A 42 13.85 -2.46 9.50
CA ALA A 42 14.29 -3.84 9.34
C ALA A 42 15.79 -3.93 9.00
N ARG A 43 16.27 -3.07 8.08
CA ARG A 43 17.69 -3.03 7.70
C ARG A 43 18.60 -2.60 8.86
N ASP A 44 18.18 -1.62 9.64
CA ASP A 44 18.94 -1.19 10.82
C ASP A 44 18.95 -2.27 11.90
N GLY A 45 17.88 -3.07 12.01
CA GLY A 45 17.85 -4.29 12.82
C GLY A 45 18.86 -5.32 12.34
N LEU A 46 18.93 -5.58 11.03
CA LEU A 46 19.90 -6.50 10.42
C LEU A 46 21.35 -6.09 10.70
N LYS A 47 21.66 -4.79 10.66
CA LYS A 47 23.01 -4.28 10.98
C LYS A 47 23.41 -4.44 12.44
N LYS A 48 22.44 -4.49 13.36
CA LYS A 48 22.68 -4.62 14.81
C LYS A 48 22.84 -6.07 15.26
N LEU A 49 22.51 -7.04 14.40
CA LEU A 49 22.70 -8.46 14.70
C LEU A 49 24.19 -8.78 14.79
N THR A 50 24.62 -9.30 15.93
CA THR A 50 25.98 -9.80 16.16
C THR A 50 25.96 -11.33 16.25
N GLY A 51 27.00 -12.00 15.76
CA GLY A 51 27.11 -13.46 15.79
C GLY A 51 26.37 -14.22 14.68
N THR A 52 25.90 -13.53 13.64
CA THR A 52 25.29 -14.12 12.44
C THR A 52 26.26 -14.08 11.27
N SER A 53 26.20 -15.06 10.36
CA SER A 53 27.06 -15.11 9.17
C SER A 53 26.81 -13.93 8.23
N GLU A 54 27.86 -13.39 7.60
CA GLU A 54 27.71 -12.34 6.58
C GLU A 54 26.83 -12.77 5.40
N ASP A 55 26.84 -14.07 5.07
CA ASP A 55 26.02 -14.62 3.98
C ASP A 55 24.54 -14.61 4.33
N ASP A 56 24.19 -14.92 5.59
CA ASP A 56 22.81 -14.88 6.07
C ASP A 56 22.28 -13.45 6.09
N VAL A 57 23.11 -12.48 6.51
CA VAL A 57 22.76 -11.05 6.48
C VAL A 57 22.51 -10.58 5.05
N LYS A 58 23.36 -10.98 4.09
CA LYS A 58 23.18 -10.66 2.66
C LYS A 58 21.92 -11.29 2.07
N HIS A 59 21.57 -12.51 2.48
CA HIS A 59 20.31 -13.15 2.08
C HIS A 59 19.11 -12.42 2.65
N ALA A 60 19.13 -12.08 3.94
CA ALA A 60 18.06 -11.32 4.58
C ALA A 60 17.87 -9.93 3.94
N GLU A 61 18.95 -9.22 3.59
CA GLU A 61 18.86 -7.94 2.87
C GLU A 61 18.23 -8.10 1.48
N LYS A 62 18.59 -9.15 0.74
CA LYS A 62 17.97 -9.44 -0.57
C LYS A 62 16.48 -9.73 -0.44
N ASP A 63 16.08 -10.52 0.55
CA ASP A 63 14.68 -10.86 0.74
C ASP A 63 13.87 -9.66 1.25
N LEU A 64 14.45 -8.83 2.11
CA LEU A 64 13.86 -7.55 2.52
C LEU A 64 13.61 -6.64 1.30
N GLN A 65 14.55 -6.58 0.35
CA GLN A 65 14.37 -5.80 -0.87
C GLN A 65 13.27 -6.37 -1.78
N LYS A 66 13.22 -7.69 -1.96
CA LYS A 66 12.14 -8.34 -2.72
C LYS A 66 10.76 -8.04 -2.13
N ILE A 67 10.61 -8.19 -0.82
CA ILE A 67 9.36 -7.91 -0.09
C ILE A 67 8.96 -6.45 -0.28
N HIS A 68 9.91 -5.52 -0.11
CA HIS A 68 9.66 -4.10 -0.32
C HIS A 68 9.12 -3.82 -1.74
N ASP A 69 9.76 -4.36 -2.77
CA ASP A 69 9.38 -4.12 -4.16
C ASP A 69 8.03 -4.78 -4.50
N GLU A 70 7.76 -5.96 -3.94
CA GLU A 70 6.46 -6.63 -4.08
C GLU A 70 5.31 -5.78 -3.48
N TYR A 71 5.49 -5.23 -2.28
CA TYR A 71 4.45 -4.44 -1.64
C TYR A 71 4.25 -3.07 -2.30
N ILE A 72 5.31 -2.46 -2.85
CA ILE A 72 5.16 -1.25 -3.69
C ILE A 72 4.33 -1.59 -4.94
N ALA A 73 4.66 -2.67 -5.64
CA ALA A 73 3.93 -3.07 -6.84
C ALA A 73 2.46 -3.40 -6.54
N LYS A 74 2.17 -4.08 -5.42
CA LYS A 74 0.80 -4.34 -4.96
C LYS A 74 0.04 -3.06 -4.66
N LEU A 75 0.68 -2.09 -4.00
CA LEU A 75 0.07 -0.82 -3.67
C LEU A 75 -0.28 -0.03 -4.94
N ASP A 76 0.66 0.08 -5.89
CA ASP A 76 0.42 0.73 -7.19
C ASP A 76 -0.70 0.05 -7.99
N ALA A 77 -0.75 -1.29 -7.98
CA ALA A 77 -1.83 -2.05 -8.61
C ALA A 77 -3.20 -1.77 -7.97
N MET A 78 -3.27 -1.73 -6.63
CA MET A 78 -4.52 -1.42 -5.91
C MET A 78 -5.01 -0.01 -6.20
N ILE A 79 -4.12 0.98 -6.23
CA ILE A 79 -4.46 2.37 -6.54
C ILE A 79 -5.04 2.47 -7.95
N LYS A 80 -4.35 1.88 -8.94
CA LYS A 80 -4.79 1.88 -10.33
C LYS A 80 -6.15 1.20 -10.51
N ALA A 81 -6.37 0.08 -9.83
CA ALA A 81 -7.66 -0.61 -9.84
C ALA A 81 -8.77 0.26 -9.23
N LYS A 82 -8.50 0.92 -8.09
CA LYS A 82 -9.50 1.74 -7.41
C LYS A 82 -9.80 3.05 -8.15
N GLU A 83 -8.80 3.66 -8.76
CA GLU A 83 -8.97 4.81 -9.65
C GLU A 83 -9.84 4.45 -10.86
N ALA A 84 -9.58 3.31 -11.50
CA ALA A 84 -10.40 2.82 -12.61
C ALA A 84 -11.85 2.55 -12.16
N GLU A 85 -12.07 1.96 -11.00
CA GLU A 85 -13.41 1.72 -10.43
C GLU A 85 -14.16 3.03 -10.16
N ILE A 86 -13.47 4.05 -9.65
CA ILE A 86 -14.06 5.37 -9.35
C ILE A 86 -14.36 6.16 -10.63
N MET A 87 -13.61 5.93 -11.70
CA MET A 87 -13.81 6.61 -12.99
C MET A 87 -14.72 5.82 -13.94
N ALA A 88 -14.94 4.53 -13.69
CA ALA A 88 -15.90 3.73 -14.43
C ALA A 88 -17.34 4.22 -14.16
N VAL A 89 -18.09 4.37 -15.25
CA VAL A 89 -19.52 4.72 -15.27
C VAL A 89 -20.34 3.43 -15.27
#